data_AF-U6DUH5-F1
#
_entry.id   AF-U6DUH5-F1
#
_cell.length_a   1.000
_cell.length_b   1.000
_cell.length_c   1.000
_cell.angle_alpha   90.00
_cell.angle_beta   90.00
_cell.angle_gamma   90.00
#
_symmetry.space_group_name_H-M   'P 1'
#
loop_
_entity.id
_entity.type
_entity.pdbx_description
1 polymer ?
#
loop_
_entity_poly.entity_id
_entity_poly.type
_entity_poly.pdbx_seq_one_letter_code
_entity_poly.pdbx_strand_id
1 'polypeptide(L)'
;MAYWPQLRLLLWKNLTFRRRQTCQLLLEVAWPLFIFLILISVRLSYPPYEQHECHFPNKAMPSAGTLPWVQGIICNANNPCFRYPTPGEAPGVVGNFNKSIVSRLFSDARRLLLYSQKDTSMKDMHQVLRTLQQLESSSSSKQKPSVHWLIIGN
;
A
#
# COMPACT_ATOMS: atom_id res chain seq x y z
N MET A 1 -16.84 68.83 -40.08
CA MET A 1 -18.17 68.28 -40.40
C MET A 1 -18.72 67.60 -39.15
N ALA A 2 -19.80 68.11 -38.58
CA ALA A 2 -20.32 67.63 -37.30
C ALA A 2 -21.25 66.43 -37.50
N TYR A 3 -20.68 65.22 -37.49
CA TYR A 3 -21.42 63.95 -37.55
C TYR A 3 -22.10 63.57 -36.22
N TRP A 4 -21.73 64.24 -35.13
CA TRP A 4 -22.25 64.03 -33.77
C TRP A 4 -23.77 64.21 -33.62
N PRO A 5 -24.41 65.28 -34.14
CA PRO A 5 -25.86 65.43 -34.09
C PRO A 5 -26.61 64.32 -34.85
N GLN A 6 -26.06 63.85 -35.97
CA GLN A 6 -26.64 62.75 -36.74
C GLN A 6 -26.55 61.42 -35.97
N LEU A 7 -25.40 61.13 -35.34
CA LEU A 7 -25.20 59.96 -34.47
C LEU A 7 -26.15 59.97 -33.25
N ARG A 8 -26.30 61.13 -32.60
CA ARG A 8 -27.19 61.30 -31.44
C ARG A 8 -28.65 61.04 -31.81
N LEU A 9 -29.11 61.53 -32.96
CA LEU A 9 -30.47 61.29 -33.44
C LEU A 9 -30.71 59.79 -33.72
N LEU A 10 -29.70 59.11 -34.27
CA LEU A 10 -29.73 57.69 -34.59
C LEU A 10 -29.79 56.82 -33.31
N LEU A 11 -28.97 57.13 -32.31
CA LEU A 11 -29.01 56.48 -30.99
C LEU A 11 -30.32 56.76 -30.25
N TRP A 12 -30.82 57.99 -30.29
CA TRP A 12 -32.10 58.37 -29.70
C TRP A 12 -33.26 57.58 -30.31
N LYS A 13 -33.28 57.43 -31.65
CA LYS A 13 -34.27 56.61 -32.34
C LYS A 13 -34.22 55.14 -31.89
N ASN A 14 -33.02 54.55 -31.80
CA ASN A 14 -32.85 53.16 -31.36
C ASN A 14 -33.24 52.96 -29.88
N LEU A 15 -32.86 53.88 -29.00
CA LEU A 15 -33.20 53.81 -27.58
C LEU A 15 -34.71 54.01 -27.35
N THR A 16 -35.33 54.95 -28.06
CA THR A 16 -36.78 55.20 -27.95
C THR A 16 -37.59 54.01 -28.46
N PHE A 17 -37.09 53.33 -29.50
CA PHE A 17 -37.70 52.11 -30.02
C PHE A 17 -37.68 50.99 -28.96
N ARG A 18 -36.53 50.72 -28.33
CA ARG A 18 -36.46 49.75 -27.22
C ARG A 18 -37.27 50.17 -25.99
N ARG A 19 -37.35 51.47 -25.69
CA ARG A 19 -38.14 52.01 -24.56
C ARG A 19 -39.64 51.85 -24.77
N ARG A 20 -40.13 51.87 -26.01
CA ARG A 20 -41.55 51.60 -26.34
C ARG A 20 -41.90 50.11 -26.25
N GLN A 21 -40.92 49.22 -26.38
CA GLN A 21 -41.07 47.77 -26.22
C GLN A 21 -40.60 47.31 -24.84
N THR A 22 -41.25 47.79 -23.78
CA THR A 22 -40.86 47.54 -22.39
C THR A 22 -40.79 46.04 -22.05
N CYS A 23 -41.70 45.21 -22.56
CA CYS A 23 -41.67 43.77 -22.33
C CYS A 23 -40.42 43.09 -22.93
N GLN A 24 -40.02 43.48 -24.14
CA GLN A 24 -38.85 42.89 -24.80
C GLN A 24 -37.55 43.32 -24.11
N LEU A 25 -37.45 44.58 -23.68
CA LEU A 25 -36.33 45.07 -22.90
C LEU A 25 -36.22 44.36 -21.54
N LEU A 26 -37.34 44.18 -20.85
CA LEU A 26 -37.38 43.46 -19.57
C LEU A 26 -36.98 42.00 -19.73
N LEU A 27 -37.46 41.32 -20.77
CA LEU A 27 -37.07 39.94 -21.06
C LEU A 27 -35.56 39.84 -21.41
N GLU A 28 -35.04 40.76 -22.22
CA GLU A 28 -33.62 40.80 -22.62
C GLU A 28 -32.68 41.04 -21.43
N VAL A 29 -33.12 41.79 -20.41
CA VAL A 29 -32.35 42.02 -19.17
C VAL A 29 -32.59 40.92 -18.12
N ALA A 30 -33.82 40.44 -17.99
CA ALA A 30 -34.16 39.39 -17.03
C ALA A 30 -33.58 38.02 -17.44
N TRP A 31 -33.47 37.74 -18.73
CA TRP A 31 -32.92 36.50 -19.26
C TRP A 31 -31.49 36.21 -18.77
N PRO A 32 -30.49 37.09 -18.94
CA PRO A 32 -29.13 36.84 -18.42
C PRO A 32 -29.12 36.74 -16.90
N LEU A 33 -29.90 37.58 -16.20
CA LEU A 33 -30.02 37.50 -14.74
C LEU A 33 -30.53 36.14 -14.27
N PHE A 34 -31.56 35.61 -14.94
CA PHE A 34 -32.11 34.29 -14.64
C PHE A 34 -31.09 33.16 -14.85
N ILE A 35 -30.34 33.20 -15.96
CA ILE A 35 -29.26 32.24 -16.21
C ILE A 35 -28.18 32.31 -15.12
N PHE A 36 -27.76 33.51 -14.71
CA PHE A 36 -26.79 33.66 -13.63
C PHE A 36 -27.30 33.15 -12.29
N LEU A 37 -28.58 33.38 -11.98
CA LEU A 37 -29.22 32.86 -10.76
C LEU A 37 -29.25 31.33 -10.73
N ILE A 38 -29.48 30.68 -11.87
CA ILE A 38 -29.39 29.21 -11.97
C ILE A 38 -27.94 28.78 -11.75
N LEU A 39 -26.97 29.41 -12.43
CA LEU A 39 -25.56 29.04 -12.31
C LEU A 39 -25.02 29.19 -10.89
N ILE A 40 -25.37 30.26 -10.18
CA ILE A 40 -24.96 30.43 -8.77
C ILE A 40 -25.65 29.41 -7.87
N SER A 41 -26.92 29.09 -8.11
CA SER A 41 -27.64 28.05 -7.36
C SER A 41 -26.98 26.68 -7.51
N VAL A 42 -26.60 26.32 -8.75
CA VAL A 42 -25.84 25.10 -9.01
C VAL A 42 -24.49 25.14 -8.29
N ARG A 43 -23.78 26.28 -8.31
CA ARG A 43 -22.50 26.42 -7.58
C ARG A 43 -22.65 26.30 -6.07
N LEU A 44 -23.74 26.80 -5.49
CA LEU A 44 -24.00 26.65 -4.07
C LEU A 44 -24.33 25.20 -3.67
N SER A 45 -24.99 24.45 -4.57
CA SER A 45 -25.28 23.03 -4.37
C SER A 45 -24.04 22.13 -4.45
N TYR A 46 -23.01 22.54 -5.20
CA TYR A 46 -21.75 21.80 -5.36
C TYR A 46 -20.57 22.63 -4.83
N PRO A 47 -20.39 22.72 -3.50
CA PRO A 47 -19.24 23.38 -2.92
C PRO A 47 -17.92 22.71 -3.38
N PRO A 48 -16.81 23.47 -3.46
CA PRO A 48 -15.53 22.91 -3.84
C PRO A 48 -15.11 21.82 -2.85
N TYR A 49 -14.68 20.68 -3.38
CA TYR A 49 -14.17 19.58 -2.57
C TYR A 49 -12.67 19.77 -2.33
N GLU A 50 -12.32 20.26 -1.14
CA GLU A 50 -10.92 20.43 -0.73
C GLU A 50 -10.28 19.07 -0.49
N GLN A 51 -9.41 18.64 -1.41
CA GLN A 51 -8.57 17.47 -1.22
C GLN A 51 -7.24 17.88 -0.60
N HIS A 52 -6.79 17.09 0.36
CA HIS A 52 -5.45 17.23 0.90
C HIS A 52 -4.43 16.72 -0.11
N GLU A 53 -3.18 17.16 0.03
CA GLU A 53 -2.04 16.55 -0.67
C GLU A 53 -2.06 15.05 -0.40
N CYS A 54 -2.25 14.28 -1.46
CA CYS A 54 -2.56 12.86 -1.40
C CYS A 54 -1.31 12.05 -1.75
N HIS A 55 -0.77 11.39 -0.74
CA HIS A 55 0.39 10.51 -0.90
C HIS A 55 -0.07 9.06 -1.01
N PHE A 56 0.43 8.37 -2.04
CA PHE A 56 0.07 6.99 -2.32
C PHE A 56 1.26 6.07 -2.07
N PRO A 57 1.05 4.94 -1.37
CA PRO A 57 2.13 3.99 -1.18
C PRO A 57 2.47 3.29 -2.49
N ASN A 58 3.75 2.95 -2.65
CA ASN A 58 4.29 2.35 -3.85
C ASN A 58 3.70 0.95 -4.12
N LYS A 59 3.28 0.70 -5.37
CA LYS A 59 2.86 -0.64 -5.82
C LYS A 59 4.04 -1.33 -6.50
N ALA A 60 4.42 -2.49 -5.98
CA ALA A 60 5.48 -3.30 -6.57
C ALA A 60 4.98 -4.01 -7.84
N MET A 61 5.77 -3.96 -8.90
CA MET A 61 5.56 -4.80 -10.08
C MET A 61 6.10 -6.22 -9.83
N PRO A 62 5.64 -7.24 -10.59
CA PRO A 62 6.12 -8.63 -10.45
C PRO A 62 7.65 -8.78 -10.55
N SER A 63 8.31 -7.86 -11.27
CA SER A 63 9.77 -7.80 -11.44
C SER A 63 10.53 -7.47 -10.14
N ALA A 64 9.90 -6.82 -9.16
CA ALA A 64 10.47 -6.56 -7.84
C ALA A 64 10.33 -7.76 -6.88
N GLY A 65 9.66 -8.84 -7.32
CA GLY A 65 9.39 -10.05 -6.57
C GLY A 65 7.89 -10.35 -6.47
N THR A 66 7.54 -11.65 -6.48
CA THR A 66 6.14 -12.10 -6.42
C THR A 66 5.47 -11.81 -5.07
N LEU A 67 6.22 -11.94 -3.96
CA LEU A 67 5.72 -11.66 -2.61
C LEU A 67 5.36 -10.17 -2.38
N PRO A 68 6.25 -9.19 -2.66
CA PRO A 68 5.89 -7.77 -2.54
C PRO A 68 4.81 -7.34 -3.55
N TRP A 69 4.76 -7.98 -4.73
CA TRP A 69 3.70 -7.75 -5.71
C TRP A 69 2.32 -8.18 -5.17
N VAL A 70 2.16 -9.43 -4.72
CA VAL A 70 0.89 -9.92 -4.17
C VAL A 70 0.48 -9.15 -2.92
N GLN A 71 1.44 -8.82 -2.04
CA GLN A 71 1.17 -8.02 -0.86
C GLN A 71 0.72 -6.59 -1.22
N GLY A 72 1.27 -5.99 -2.27
CA GLY A 72 0.83 -4.69 -2.79
C GLY A 72 -0.60 -4.72 -3.34
N ILE A 73 -1.01 -5.83 -3.96
CA ILE A 73 -2.38 -6.02 -4.45
C ILE A 73 -3.36 -6.18 -3.28
N ILE A 74 -3.03 -6.99 -2.28
CA ILE A 74 -3.93 -7.30 -1.16
C ILE A 74 -4.00 -6.15 -0.14
N CYS A 75 -2.85 -5.57 0.25
CA CYS A 75 -2.80 -4.56 1.31
C CYS A 75 -3.16 -3.15 0.83
N ASN A 76 -3.01 -2.83 -0.46
CA ASN A 76 -3.22 -1.50 -1.02
C ASN A 76 -4.29 -1.46 -2.13
N ALA A 77 -5.26 -2.39 -2.08
CA ALA A 77 -6.35 -2.49 -3.06
C ALA A 77 -7.23 -1.23 -3.08
N ASN A 78 -7.54 -0.68 -1.90
CA ASN A 78 -8.46 0.45 -1.73
C ASN A 78 -7.78 1.82 -1.89
N ASN A 79 -6.49 1.84 -2.27
CA ASN A 79 -5.67 3.04 -2.50
C ASN A 79 -5.92 4.18 -1.49
N PRO A 80 -5.75 3.94 -0.17
CA PRO A 80 -5.93 4.99 0.84
C PRO A 80 -5.02 6.18 0.55
N CYS A 81 -5.63 7.37 0.65
CA CYS A 81 -4.96 8.64 0.50
C CYS A 81 -4.35 9.07 1.85
N PHE A 82 -3.03 9.27 1.90
CA PHE A 82 -2.35 9.74 3.12
C PHE A 82 -2.03 11.23 3.01
N ARG A 83 -2.20 11.96 4.12
CA ARG A 83 -1.83 13.38 4.22
C ARG A 83 -0.33 13.67 4.26
N TYR A 84 0.49 12.66 4.50
CA TYR A 84 1.93 12.80 4.70
C TYR A 84 2.67 11.84 3.78
N PRO A 85 3.89 12.20 3.33
CA PRO A 85 4.67 11.37 2.42
C PRO A 85 4.90 9.99 3.00
N THR A 86 4.60 8.96 2.20
CA THR A 86 4.82 7.59 2.62
C THR A 86 6.32 7.26 2.55
N PRO A 87 6.84 6.34 3.39
CA PRO A 87 8.27 5.98 3.38
C PRO A 87 8.79 5.49 2.03
N GLY A 88 7.91 5.04 1.12
CA GLY A 88 8.27 4.64 -0.24
C GLY A 88 8.50 5.80 -1.22
N GLU A 89 8.14 7.04 -0.86
CA GLU A 89 8.42 8.25 -1.65
C GLU A 89 9.78 8.88 -1.29
N ALA A 90 10.38 8.48 -0.16
CA ALA A 90 11.69 8.96 0.26
C ALA A 90 12.82 8.29 -0.55
N PRO A 91 13.87 9.03 -0.95
CA PRO A 91 15.00 8.46 -1.67
C PRO A 91 15.72 7.39 -0.83
N GLY A 92 15.96 6.22 -1.42
CA GLY A 92 16.72 5.13 -0.80
C GLY A 92 15.90 4.09 -0.02
N VAL A 93 14.59 4.28 0.18
CA VAL A 93 13.72 3.31 0.87
C VAL A 93 12.61 2.84 -0.07
N VAL A 94 12.75 1.62 -0.61
CA VAL A 94 11.81 1.07 -1.61
C VAL A 94 10.74 0.13 -1.02
N GLY A 95 10.82 -0.18 0.27
CA GLY A 95 9.99 -1.21 0.90
C GLY A 95 9.23 -0.73 2.13
N ASN A 96 7.91 -0.56 2.02
CA ASN A 96 7.03 -0.27 3.16
C ASN A 96 6.47 -1.55 3.84
N PHE A 97 6.87 -2.74 3.37
CA PHE A 97 6.32 -4.04 3.80
C PHE A 97 7.11 -4.73 4.93
N ASN A 98 8.14 -4.10 5.48
CA ASN A 98 9.02 -4.70 6.48
C ASN A 98 8.32 -4.97 7.85
N LYS A 99 7.15 -4.36 8.06
CA LYS A 99 6.31 -4.59 9.26
C LYS A 99 5.20 -5.62 9.07
N SER A 100 5.01 -6.18 7.87
CA SER A 100 3.95 -7.19 7.69
C SER A 100 4.33 -8.52 8.33
N ILE A 101 3.34 -9.20 8.91
CA ILE A 101 3.51 -10.54 9.51
C ILE A 101 4.00 -11.53 8.43
N VAL A 102 3.55 -11.36 7.19
CA VAL A 102 3.93 -12.21 6.05
C VAL A 102 5.41 -12.05 5.68
N SER A 103 5.97 -10.84 5.70
CA SER A 103 7.39 -10.63 5.41
C SER A 103 8.29 -11.21 6.51
N ARG A 104 7.85 -11.14 7.76
CA ARG A 104 8.51 -11.78 8.91
C ARG A 104 8.48 -13.30 8.82
N LEU A 105 7.31 -13.90 8.57
CA LEU A 105 7.17 -15.35 8.39
C LEU A 105 8.02 -15.87 7.24
N PHE A 106 8.06 -15.16 6.10
CA PHE A 106 8.91 -15.55 4.98
C PHE A 106 10.41 -15.44 5.30
N SER A 107 10.80 -14.41 6.05
CA SER A 107 12.18 -14.23 6.51
C SER A 107 12.61 -15.31 7.50
N ASP A 108 11.73 -15.69 8.42
CA ASP A 108 11.98 -16.74 9.40
C ASP A 108 12.02 -18.13 8.73
N ALA A 109 11.12 -18.40 7.78
CA ALA A 109 11.16 -19.61 6.97
C ALA A 109 12.48 -19.71 6.19
N ARG A 110 12.93 -18.60 5.55
CA ARG A 110 14.20 -18.57 4.84
C ARG A 110 15.39 -18.77 5.78
N ARG A 111 15.37 -18.19 6.97
CA ARG A 111 16.41 -18.39 8.00
C ARG A 111 16.48 -19.85 8.45
N LEU A 112 15.35 -20.48 8.71
CA LEU A 112 15.28 -21.89 9.09
C LEU A 112 15.76 -22.80 7.96
N LEU A 113 15.42 -22.50 6.71
CA LEU A 113 15.91 -23.27 5.55
C LEU A 113 17.43 -23.12 5.35
N LEU A 114 17.97 -21.90 5.47
CA LEU A 114 19.41 -21.64 5.35
C LEU A 114 20.20 -22.22 6.53
N TYR A 115 19.62 -22.20 7.73
CA TYR A 115 20.17 -22.85 8.91
C TYR A 115 20.20 -24.37 8.70
N SER A 116 19.06 -24.97 8.33
CA SER A 116 18.91 -26.40 8.06
C SER A 116 19.85 -26.91 6.97
N GLN A 117 20.06 -26.15 5.89
CA GLN A 117 20.99 -26.53 4.83
C GLN A 117 22.45 -26.52 5.27
N LYS A 118 22.81 -25.67 6.25
CA LYS A 118 24.17 -25.57 6.78
C LYS A 118 24.40 -26.52 7.96
N ASP A 119 23.34 -27.04 8.56
CA ASP A 119 23.44 -27.83 9.77
C ASP A 119 23.92 -29.26 9.47
N THR A 120 25.16 -29.58 9.84
CA THR A 120 25.69 -30.94 9.87
C THR A 120 25.16 -31.75 11.06
N SER A 121 24.28 -31.17 11.88
CA SER A 121 23.71 -31.75 13.11
C SER A 121 23.18 -33.18 12.94
N MET A 122 22.53 -33.52 11.82
CA MET A 122 22.10 -34.91 11.56
C MET A 122 23.27 -35.90 11.45
N LYS A 123 24.42 -35.46 10.90
CA LYS A 123 25.63 -36.28 10.81
C LYS A 123 26.32 -36.38 12.17
N ASP A 124 26.37 -35.29 12.92
CA ASP A 124 26.99 -35.25 14.25
C ASP A 124 26.18 -36.08 15.27
N MET A 125 24.85 -36.04 15.21
CA MET A 125 23.99 -36.89 16.04
C MET A 125 24.13 -38.36 15.68
N HIS A 126 24.25 -38.70 14.40
CA HIS A 126 24.51 -40.07 13.95
C HIS A 126 25.92 -40.55 14.36
N GLN A 127 26.91 -39.64 14.43
CA GLN A 127 28.25 -39.92 14.95
C GLN A 127 28.21 -40.22 16.45
N VAL A 128 27.50 -39.40 17.22
CA VAL A 128 27.31 -39.58 18.67
C VAL A 128 26.57 -40.89 18.97
N LEU A 129 25.50 -41.19 18.23
CA LEU A 129 24.76 -42.44 18.38
C LEU A 129 25.66 -43.67 18.13
N ARG A 130 26.53 -43.61 17.12
CA ARG A 130 27.50 -44.67 16.84
C ARG A 130 28.55 -44.80 17.94
N THR A 131 29.05 -43.69 18.49
CA THR A 131 29.99 -43.76 19.63
C THR A 131 29.34 -44.34 20.88
N LEU A 132 28.06 -44.06 21.12
CA LEU A 132 27.31 -44.64 22.24
C LEU A 132 27.06 -46.14 22.04
N GLN A 133 26.70 -46.60 20.83
CA GLN A 133 26.59 -48.03 20.53
C GLN A 133 27.92 -48.79 20.70
N GLN A 134 29.05 -48.17 20.39
CA GLN A 134 30.37 -48.76 20.60
C GLN A 134 30.73 -48.85 22.10
N LEU A 135 30.34 -47.85 22.89
CA LEU A 135 30.53 -47.87 24.34
C LEU A 135 29.61 -48.89 25.03
N GLU A 136 28.38 -49.04 24.56
CA GLU A 136 27.43 -50.03 25.06
C GLU A 136 27.88 -51.47 24.76
N SER A 137 28.35 -51.74 23.53
CA SER A 137 28.92 -53.05 23.18
C SER A 137 30.22 -53.35 23.94
N SER A 138 31.05 -52.35 24.20
CA SER A 138 32.26 -52.49 25.04
C SER A 138 31.93 -52.72 26.52
N SER A 139 30.88 -52.07 27.04
CA SER A 139 30.39 -52.26 28.42
C SER A 139 29.83 -53.67 28.62
N SER A 140 29.11 -54.21 27.62
CA SER A 140 28.59 -55.59 27.65
C SER A 140 29.71 -56.65 27.69
N SER A 141 30.92 -56.34 27.20
CA SER A 141 32.09 -57.23 27.32
C SER A 141 32.77 -57.23 28.70
N LYS A 142 32.47 -56.26 29.58
CA LYS A 142 33.10 -56.11 30.91
C LYS A 142 32.29 -56.68 32.07
N GLN A 143 31.09 -57.23 31.82
CA GLN A 143 30.26 -57.86 32.86
C GLN A 143 30.42 -59.39 32.88
N LYS A 144 31.61 -59.88 33.24
CA LYS A 144 31.78 -61.28 33.69
C LYS A 144 32.61 -61.31 34.96
N PRO A 145 31.99 -61.27 36.17
CA PRO A 145 32.72 -61.61 37.37
C PRO A 145 32.80 -63.14 37.46
N SER A 146 34.00 -63.70 37.25
CA SER A 146 34.31 -65.05 37.74
C SER A 146 34.42 -64.97 39.26
N VAL A 147 33.54 -65.66 39.98
CA VAL A 147 33.70 -65.91 41.42
C VAL A 147 33.87 -67.41 41.60
N HIS A 148 35.12 -67.82 41.78
CA HIS A 148 35.57 -69.15 42.12
C HIS A 148 35.32 -69.39 43.62
N TRP A 149 34.42 -70.30 43.98
CA TRP A 149 34.33 -70.86 45.33
C TRP A 149 34.71 -72.33 45.32
N LEU A 150 35.69 -72.63 46.18
CA LEU A 150 36.33 -73.91 46.43
C LEU A 150 35.36 -75.00 46.91
N ILE A 151 35.65 -76.23 46.49
CA ILE A 151 35.13 -77.51 46.95
C ILE A 151 35.64 -77.81 48.38
N ILE A 152 34.75 -78.21 49.30
CA ILE A 152 35.07 -79.06 50.47
C ILE A 152 33.90 -80.02 50.74
N GLY A 153 34.19 -81.34 50.78
CA GLY A 153 33.42 -82.44 51.40
C GLY A 153 32.16 -82.87 50.64
N ASN A 154 31.94 -84.15 50.28
CA ASN A 154 32.27 -85.42 50.92
C ASN A 154 32.26 -86.52 49.84
#